data_AF-A0A1H4E331-F1
#
_entry.id   AF-A0A1H4E331-F1
#
_cell.length_a   1.000
_cell.length_b   1.000
_cell.length_c   1.000
_cell.angle_alpha   90.00
_cell.angle_beta   90.00
_cell.angle_gamma   90.00
#
_symmetry.space_group_name_H-M   'P 1'
#
loop_
_entity.id
_entity.type
_entity.pdbx_description
1 polymer ?
#
loop_
_entity_poly.entity_id
_entity_poly.type
_entity_poly.pdbx_seq_one_letter_code
_entity_poly.pdbx_strand_id
1 'polypeptide(L)'
;MLELADDVMRQYIDASSAFTALEEAEREQSHVRGGMYWHKGHSSAPDDFYLVRTTPSGSEKSLGSRSGDTERIYNTFQARKREAQTRVSGLREAVEKQSRMNRALRVGRVNPLIVDLLNRLATSGLRDHFRVIGTHALYAYESAAGVRVDNATIATQDIDLLWDVRKRVQFATALKKLDSSMLGVLRKVDPTFRVRDSQKYTAVNKDGFEVDILRRETTADDPHPVQLSDDENDFWVTQAPRAQELLDCAAFSAVIVATNGNMARMETLEPMAFVRFKRWMGSLKDRDTLKRRRDVSQAEVVEKMVQEYLPQWDRK
;
A
#
# COMPACT_ATOMS: atom_id res chain seq x y z
N MET A 1 -23.88 0.48 -13.69
CA MET A 1 -22.53 1.04 -13.82
C MET A 1 -22.62 2.21 -14.77
N LEU A 2 -21.82 3.25 -14.55
CA LEU A 2 -21.78 4.47 -15.34
C LEU A 2 -20.35 4.65 -15.85
N GLU A 3 -20.17 4.83 -17.15
CA GLU A 3 -18.87 5.14 -17.72
C GLU A 3 -18.42 6.54 -17.29
N LEU A 4 -17.10 6.69 -17.10
CA LEU A 4 -16.50 8.00 -16.86
C LEU A 4 -16.44 8.79 -18.16
N ALA A 5 -16.55 10.12 -18.08
CA ALA A 5 -16.36 10.99 -19.23
C ALA A 5 -14.90 10.92 -19.74
N ASP A 6 -14.69 11.14 -21.03
CA ASP A 6 -13.38 11.02 -21.69
C ASP A 6 -12.28 11.90 -21.07
N ASP A 7 -12.64 13.10 -20.64
CA ASP A 7 -11.74 14.03 -19.97
C ASP A 7 -11.28 13.51 -18.60
N VAL A 8 -12.21 12.89 -17.86
CA VAL A 8 -11.93 12.22 -16.57
C VAL A 8 -11.04 11.00 -16.78
N MET A 9 -11.32 10.18 -17.79
CA MET A 9 -10.51 9.00 -18.11
C MET A 9 -9.08 9.38 -18.53
N ARG A 10 -8.94 10.37 -19.42
CA ARG A 10 -7.63 10.88 -19.83
C ARG A 10 -6.85 11.41 -18.63
N GLN A 11 -7.51 12.21 -17.78
CA GLN A 11 -6.89 12.72 -16.56
C GLN A 11 -6.43 11.58 -15.63
N TYR A 12 -7.24 10.53 -15.45
CA TYR A 12 -6.87 9.38 -14.64
C TYR A 12 -5.63 8.67 -15.19
N ILE A 13 -5.54 8.47 -16.51
CA ILE A 13 -4.41 7.83 -17.17
C ILE A 13 -3.13 8.65 -16.97
N ASP A 14 -3.20 9.97 -17.19
CA ASP A 14 -2.06 10.89 -17.02
C ASP A 14 -1.58 10.93 -15.56
N ALA A 15 -2.53 11.01 -14.62
CA ALA A 15 -2.24 11.02 -13.19
C ALA A 15 -1.63 9.70 -12.70
N SER A 16 -2.19 8.56 -13.13
CA SER A 16 -1.70 7.22 -12.77
C SER A 16 -0.31 6.96 -13.34
N SER A 17 -0.02 7.46 -14.54
CA SER A 17 1.31 7.37 -15.16
C SER A 17 2.35 8.18 -14.37
N ALA A 18 2.04 9.43 -14.03
CA ALA A 18 2.91 10.27 -13.21
C ALA A 18 3.14 9.67 -11.81
N PHE A 19 2.09 9.14 -11.18
CA PHE A 19 2.18 8.49 -9.87
C PHE A 19 3.05 7.23 -9.92
N THR A 20 2.86 6.36 -10.92
CA THR A 20 3.67 5.15 -11.10
C THR A 20 5.15 5.50 -11.31
N ALA A 21 5.44 6.50 -12.14
CA ALA A 21 6.81 6.98 -12.36
C ALA A 21 7.44 7.52 -11.06
N LEU A 22 6.66 8.19 -10.20
CA LEU A 22 7.13 8.62 -8.88
C LEU A 22 7.47 7.42 -7.99
N GLU A 23 6.60 6.41 -7.91
CA GLU A 23 6.86 5.19 -7.11
C GLU A 23 8.13 4.47 -7.57
N GLU A 24 8.37 4.39 -8.88
CA GLU A 24 9.61 3.86 -9.46
C GLU A 24 10.83 4.69 -9.08
N ALA A 25 10.76 6.02 -9.23
CA ALA A 25 11.85 6.92 -8.88
C ALA A 25 12.20 6.89 -7.39
N GLU A 26 11.20 6.74 -6.51
CA GLU A 26 11.42 6.61 -5.06
C GLU A 26 12.08 5.26 -4.71
N ARG A 27 11.70 4.17 -5.39
CA ARG A 27 12.40 2.87 -5.27
C ARG A 27 13.85 2.96 -5.74
N GLU A 28 14.12 3.60 -6.87
CA GLU A 28 15.48 3.83 -7.37
C GLU A 28 16.31 4.68 -6.40
N GLN A 29 15.70 5.77 -5.87
CA GLN A 29 16.33 6.63 -4.87
C GLN A 29 16.68 5.84 -3.60
N SER A 30 15.87 4.84 -3.24
CA SER A 30 16.14 3.99 -2.08
C SER A 30 17.48 3.23 -2.18
N HIS A 31 17.95 2.94 -3.40
CA HIS A 31 19.22 2.24 -3.66
C HIS A 31 20.47 3.14 -3.49
N VAL A 32 20.29 4.46 -3.51
CA VAL A 32 21.35 5.46 -3.31
C VAL A 32 21.25 6.15 -1.94
N ARG A 33 20.54 5.53 -0.98
CA ARG A 33 20.45 6.01 0.40
C ARG A 33 21.79 5.89 1.12
N GLY A 34 21.97 6.79 2.10
CA GLY A 34 23.24 6.95 2.81
C GLY A 34 24.12 8.01 2.16
N GLY A 35 25.40 7.99 2.51
CA GLY A 35 26.38 8.97 2.06
C GLY A 35 27.66 8.30 1.58
N MET A 36 28.48 9.10 0.93
CA MET A 36 29.85 8.73 0.61
C MET A 36 30.69 9.99 0.77
N TYR A 37 31.80 9.90 1.49
CA TYR A 37 32.67 11.05 1.74
C TYR A 37 34.13 10.60 1.88
N TRP A 38 35.06 11.55 1.73
CA TRP A 38 36.47 11.31 1.94
C TRP A 38 36.84 11.59 3.39
N HIS A 39 37.25 10.56 4.11
CA HIS A 39 37.76 10.67 5.47
C HIS A 39 39.27 10.87 5.44
N LYS A 40 39.79 11.80 6.25
CA LYS A 40 41.22 12.08 6.35
C LYS A 40 41.93 10.93 7.08
N GLY A 41 43.08 10.52 6.58
CA GLY A 41 43.91 9.48 7.16
C GLY A 41 44.52 9.85 8.50
N HIS A 42 45.28 8.91 9.07
CA HIS A 42 45.92 9.07 10.37
C HIS A 42 46.85 10.30 10.38
N SER A 43 47.04 10.91 11.56
CA SER A 43 47.85 12.12 11.74
C SER A 43 49.31 11.98 11.28
N SER A 44 49.81 10.76 11.18
CA SER A 44 51.15 10.43 10.65
C SER A 44 51.25 10.43 9.12
N ALA A 45 50.13 10.47 8.40
CA ALA A 45 50.05 10.50 6.93
C ALA A 45 48.97 11.50 6.49
N PRO A 46 49.23 12.81 6.56
CA PRO A 46 48.22 13.86 6.40
C PRO A 46 47.61 13.96 4.99
N ASP A 47 48.23 13.36 3.98
CA ASP A 47 47.76 13.34 2.59
C ASP A 47 46.93 12.10 2.24
N ASP A 48 46.84 11.12 3.16
CA ASP A 48 46.02 9.94 2.95
C ASP A 48 44.53 10.30 3.11
N PHE A 49 43.72 9.88 2.15
CA PHE A 49 42.26 9.95 2.26
C PHE A 49 41.67 8.58 1.98
N TYR A 50 40.60 8.25 2.71
CA TYR A 50 39.88 6.99 2.56
C TYR A 50 38.44 7.28 2.17
N LEU A 51 37.94 6.55 1.19
CA LEU A 51 36.55 6.67 0.79
C LEU A 51 35.69 5.93 1.82
N VAL A 52 34.78 6.63 2.47
CA VAL A 52 33.86 6.05 3.45
C VAL A 52 32.45 6.07 2.88
N ARG A 53 31.77 4.92 2.92
CA ARG A 53 30.33 4.80 2.65
C ARG A 53 29.59 4.78 3.98
N THR A 54 28.57 5.61 4.09
CA THR A 54 27.66 5.61 5.24
C THR A 54 26.31 5.01 4.86
N THR A 55 25.74 4.26 5.79
CA THR A 55 24.37 3.76 5.70
C THR A 55 23.38 4.78 6.27
N PRO A 56 22.08 4.67 5.99
CA PRO A 56 21.06 5.54 6.60
C PRO A 56 21.02 5.47 8.13
N SER A 57 21.45 4.36 8.73
CA SER A 57 21.55 4.17 10.18
C SER A 57 22.86 4.70 10.78
N GLY A 58 23.71 5.35 9.99
CA GLY A 58 24.96 5.96 10.44
C GLY A 58 26.15 4.99 10.51
N SER A 59 25.98 3.69 10.20
CA SER A 59 27.14 2.79 10.12
C SER A 59 28.03 3.15 8.94
N GLU A 60 29.34 3.13 9.17
CA GLU A 60 30.36 3.53 8.21
C GLU A 60 31.18 2.32 7.76
N LYS A 61 31.54 2.30 6.48
CA LYS A 61 32.44 1.29 5.91
C LYS A 61 33.46 1.98 5.01
N SER A 62 34.74 1.80 5.32
CA SER A 62 35.82 2.20 4.41
C SER A 62 35.81 1.34 3.16
N LEU A 63 35.97 1.99 2.01
CA LEU A 63 36.10 1.39 0.67
C LEU A 63 37.55 1.40 0.17
N GLY A 64 38.49 1.87 0.99
CA GLY A 64 39.92 1.93 0.68
C GLY A 64 40.46 3.35 0.51
N SER A 65 41.77 3.44 0.28
CA SER A 65 42.47 4.70 0.07
C SER A 65 42.08 5.36 -1.25
N ARG A 66 42.40 6.65 -1.37
CA ARG A 66 42.17 7.44 -2.56
C ARG A 66 43.00 6.91 -3.72
N SER A 67 42.32 6.52 -4.78
CA SER A 67 42.87 5.98 -6.03
C SER A 67 41.91 6.32 -7.17
N GLY A 68 42.32 6.12 -8.41
CA GLY A 68 41.44 6.33 -9.56
C GLY A 68 40.14 5.51 -9.48
N ASP A 69 40.19 4.31 -8.89
CA ASP A 69 39.01 3.46 -8.70
C ASP A 69 38.05 4.00 -7.63
N THR A 70 38.56 4.41 -6.47
CA THR A 70 37.71 4.97 -5.40
C THR A 70 37.16 6.35 -5.78
N GLU A 71 37.90 7.15 -6.55
CA GLU A 71 37.37 8.39 -7.14
C GLU A 71 36.24 8.14 -8.13
N ARG A 72 36.38 7.13 -9.01
CA ARG A 72 35.30 6.74 -9.92
C ARG A 72 34.06 6.29 -9.17
N ILE A 73 34.22 5.45 -8.13
CA ILE A 73 33.09 5.01 -7.27
C ILE A 73 32.37 6.21 -6.64
N TYR A 74 33.13 7.15 -6.07
CA TYR A 74 32.59 8.38 -5.48
C TYR A 74 31.82 9.22 -6.49
N ASN A 75 32.43 9.50 -7.64
CA ASN A 75 31.82 10.33 -8.67
C ASN A 75 30.54 9.70 -9.24
N THR A 76 30.54 8.39 -9.52
CA THR A 76 29.35 7.67 -9.95
C THR A 76 28.25 7.69 -8.89
N PHE A 77 28.60 7.49 -7.60
CA PHE A 77 27.62 7.55 -6.52
C PHE A 77 26.97 8.94 -6.41
N GLN A 78 27.78 10.01 -6.43
CA GLN A 78 27.30 11.39 -6.33
C GLN A 78 26.49 11.83 -7.56
N ALA A 79 26.83 11.36 -8.76
CA ALA A 79 26.04 11.60 -9.96
C ALA A 79 24.66 10.92 -9.85
N ARG A 80 24.64 9.61 -9.58
CA ARG A 80 23.39 8.83 -9.43
C ARG A 80 22.50 9.39 -8.32
N LYS A 81 23.08 9.83 -7.21
CA LYS A 81 22.34 10.43 -6.09
C LYS A 81 21.68 11.75 -6.48
N ARG A 82 22.39 12.63 -7.19
CA ARG A 82 21.84 13.90 -7.70
C ARG A 82 20.74 13.65 -8.73
N GLU A 83 20.95 12.76 -9.68
CA GLU A 83 19.95 12.40 -10.70
C GLU A 83 18.67 11.85 -10.06
N ALA A 84 18.80 10.91 -9.11
CA ALA A 84 17.65 10.36 -8.39
C ALA A 84 16.90 11.43 -7.58
N GLN A 85 17.61 12.34 -6.92
CA GLN A 85 16.99 13.46 -6.19
C GLN A 85 16.23 14.41 -7.12
N THR A 86 16.82 14.81 -8.24
CA THR A 86 16.17 15.67 -9.24
C THR A 86 14.93 14.99 -9.82
N ARG A 87 15.03 13.70 -10.19
CA ARG A 87 13.92 12.93 -10.75
C ARG A 87 12.75 12.84 -9.77
N VAL A 88 13.00 12.46 -8.50
CA VAL A 88 11.96 12.39 -7.47
C VAL A 88 11.32 13.76 -7.23
N SER A 89 12.11 14.83 -7.15
CA SER A 89 11.58 16.19 -6.94
C SER A 89 10.64 16.61 -8.06
N GLY A 90 11.06 16.46 -9.32
CA GLY A 90 10.23 16.83 -10.47
C GLY A 90 8.95 15.99 -10.57
N LEU A 91 9.03 14.68 -10.26
CA LEU A 91 7.86 13.81 -10.27
C LEU A 91 6.89 14.11 -9.13
N ARG A 92 7.36 14.53 -7.95
CA ARG A 92 6.50 15.00 -6.86
C ARG A 92 5.72 16.24 -7.27
N GLU A 93 6.37 17.21 -7.91
CA GLU A 93 5.70 18.40 -8.45
C GLU A 93 4.66 18.04 -9.53
N ALA A 94 4.98 17.07 -10.40
CA ALA A 94 4.04 16.59 -11.40
C ALA A 94 2.83 15.91 -10.76
N VAL A 95 3.02 15.00 -9.81
CA VAL A 95 1.95 14.31 -9.08
C VAL A 95 1.09 15.29 -8.28
N GLU A 96 1.67 16.34 -7.70
CA GLU A 96 0.92 17.39 -7.02
C GLU A 96 0.01 18.17 -8.00
N LYS A 97 0.50 18.50 -9.20
CA LYS A 97 -0.34 19.10 -10.26
C LYS A 97 -1.48 18.17 -10.66
N GLN A 98 -1.18 16.88 -10.84
CA GLN A 98 -2.18 15.86 -11.16
C GLN A 98 -3.22 15.72 -10.04
N SER A 99 -2.83 15.78 -8.77
CA SER A 99 -3.75 15.70 -7.63
C SER A 99 -4.74 16.87 -7.60
N ARG A 100 -4.28 18.09 -7.92
CA ARG A 100 -5.17 19.26 -8.04
C ARG A 100 -6.17 19.11 -9.18
N MET A 101 -5.72 18.61 -10.33
CA MET A 101 -6.59 18.37 -11.49
C MET A 101 -7.58 17.24 -11.21
N ASN A 102 -7.14 16.16 -10.55
CA ASN A 102 -8.00 15.07 -10.10
C ASN A 102 -9.15 15.56 -9.22
N ARG A 103 -8.86 16.49 -8.30
CA ARG A 103 -9.87 17.12 -7.45
C ARG A 103 -10.85 17.97 -8.28
N ALA A 104 -10.33 18.78 -9.20
CA ALA A 104 -11.14 19.67 -10.03
C ALA A 104 -12.10 18.91 -10.93
N LEU A 105 -11.61 17.86 -11.60
CA LEU A 105 -12.40 16.99 -12.48
C LEU A 105 -13.17 15.89 -11.73
N ARG A 106 -13.04 15.84 -10.39
CA ARG A 106 -13.67 14.83 -9.52
C ARG A 106 -13.40 13.41 -10.02
N VAL A 107 -12.14 13.12 -10.37
CA VAL A 107 -11.73 11.84 -10.96
C VAL A 107 -12.11 10.67 -10.04
N GLY A 108 -11.72 10.80 -8.77
CA GLY A 108 -11.95 9.79 -7.75
C GLY A 108 -13.00 10.19 -6.73
N ARG A 109 -13.40 9.19 -5.94
CA ARG A 109 -14.40 9.32 -4.87
C ARG A 109 -14.02 8.59 -3.58
N VAL A 110 -12.80 8.06 -3.50
CA VAL A 110 -12.32 7.34 -2.32
C VAL A 110 -12.21 8.31 -1.15
N ASN A 111 -12.50 7.83 0.07
CA ASN A 111 -12.26 8.62 1.27
C ASN A 111 -10.75 8.96 1.38
N PRO A 112 -10.37 10.24 1.52
CA PRO A 112 -8.98 10.64 1.70
C PRO A 112 -8.22 9.83 2.76
N LEU A 113 -8.89 9.45 3.86
CA LEU A 113 -8.30 8.67 4.94
C LEU A 113 -7.74 7.32 4.45
N ILE A 114 -8.39 6.69 3.47
CA ILE A 114 -7.94 5.42 2.89
C ILE A 114 -6.68 5.63 2.04
N VAL A 115 -6.66 6.70 1.25
CA VAL A 115 -5.47 7.05 0.46
C VAL A 115 -4.29 7.36 1.38
N ASP A 116 -4.52 8.12 2.45
CA ASP A 116 -3.48 8.44 3.44
C ASP A 116 -3.00 7.18 4.18
N LEU A 117 -3.91 6.26 4.53
CA LEU A 117 -3.58 4.95 5.11
C LEU A 117 -2.70 4.11 4.18
N LEU A 118 -3.09 3.95 2.91
CA LEU A 118 -2.33 3.14 1.95
C LEU A 118 -0.95 3.76 1.65
N ASN A 119 -0.87 5.09 1.55
CA ASN A 119 0.40 5.80 1.42
C ASN A 119 1.26 5.66 2.68
N ARG A 120 0.64 5.65 3.87
CA ARG A 120 1.36 5.39 5.13
C ARG A 120 1.92 3.98 5.17
N LEU A 121 1.15 2.96 4.78
CA LEU A 121 1.63 1.58 4.68
C LEU A 121 2.79 1.48 3.67
N ALA A 122 2.69 2.16 2.54
CA ALA A 122 3.74 2.22 1.53
C ALA A 122 5.05 2.83 2.05
N THR A 123 4.98 4.04 2.58
CA THR A 123 6.15 4.77 3.09
C THR A 123 6.78 4.09 4.32
N SER A 124 5.99 3.31 5.05
CA SER A 124 6.45 2.48 6.16
C SER A 124 7.04 1.13 5.70
N GLY A 125 6.99 0.80 4.41
CA GLY A 125 7.45 -0.50 3.89
C GLY A 125 6.57 -1.68 4.30
N LEU A 126 5.31 -1.41 4.67
CA LEU A 126 4.35 -2.41 5.15
C LEU A 126 3.34 -2.85 4.07
N ARG A 127 3.25 -2.11 2.95
CA ARG A 127 2.29 -2.36 1.87
C ARG A 127 2.26 -3.82 1.41
N ASP A 128 3.42 -4.41 1.15
CA ASP A 128 3.53 -5.76 0.55
C ASP A 128 3.11 -6.90 1.50
N HIS A 129 2.76 -6.58 2.75
CA HIS A 129 2.25 -7.52 3.74
C HIS A 129 0.73 -7.58 3.78
N PHE A 130 0.03 -6.69 3.08
CA PHE A 130 -1.43 -6.60 3.11
C PHE A 130 -2.04 -6.59 1.70
N ARG A 131 -3.26 -7.12 1.60
CA ARG A 131 -4.17 -6.88 0.48
C ARG A 131 -5.42 -6.20 1.00
N VAL A 132 -5.89 -5.16 0.32
CA VAL A 132 -7.22 -4.61 0.58
C VAL A 132 -8.25 -5.62 0.09
N ILE A 133 -9.18 -6.01 0.95
CA ILE A 133 -10.28 -6.91 0.60
C ILE A 133 -11.62 -6.23 0.90
N GLY A 134 -12.72 -6.98 0.79
CA GLY A 134 -14.03 -6.45 1.10
C GLY A 134 -14.49 -5.35 0.14
N THR A 135 -15.35 -4.45 0.62
CA THR A 135 -16.03 -3.46 -0.23
C THR A 135 -15.06 -2.52 -0.94
N HIS A 136 -13.92 -2.21 -0.32
CA HIS A 136 -12.96 -1.23 -0.83
C HIS A 136 -12.18 -1.71 -2.06
N ALA A 137 -12.11 -3.01 -2.31
CA ALA A 137 -11.56 -3.58 -3.54
C ALA A 137 -12.25 -3.03 -4.80
N LEU A 138 -13.54 -2.67 -4.71
CA LEU A 138 -14.30 -2.15 -5.84
C LEU A 138 -13.69 -0.86 -6.41
N TYR A 139 -13.07 -0.02 -5.59
CA TYR A 139 -12.43 1.21 -6.08
C TYR A 139 -11.26 0.95 -7.02
N ALA A 140 -10.50 -0.13 -6.80
CA ALA A 140 -9.43 -0.54 -7.70
C ALA A 140 -10.01 -1.01 -9.04
N TYR A 141 -11.09 -1.80 -9.02
CA TYR A 141 -11.74 -2.27 -10.24
C TYR A 141 -12.39 -1.12 -11.02
N GLU A 142 -13.10 -0.20 -10.34
CA GLU A 142 -13.67 1.02 -10.93
C GLU A 142 -12.61 1.84 -11.66
N SER A 143 -11.48 2.09 -10.99
CA SER A 143 -10.39 2.90 -11.53
C SER A 143 -9.78 2.27 -12.77
N ALA A 144 -9.59 0.94 -12.76
CA ALA A 144 -9.05 0.21 -13.91
C ALA A 144 -10.03 0.06 -15.07
N ALA A 145 -11.33 -0.05 -14.79
CA ALA A 145 -12.37 -0.21 -15.79
C ALA A 145 -12.87 1.13 -16.38
N GLY A 146 -12.51 2.26 -15.78
CA GLY A 146 -13.01 3.57 -16.23
C GLY A 146 -14.52 3.76 -15.98
N VAL A 147 -15.06 3.12 -14.94
CA VAL A 147 -16.49 3.14 -14.62
C VAL A 147 -16.75 3.48 -13.16
N ARG A 148 -18.00 3.82 -12.84
CA ARG A 148 -18.55 3.94 -11.50
C ARG A 148 -19.68 2.96 -11.27
N VAL A 149 -19.60 2.24 -10.16
CA VAL A 149 -20.68 1.43 -9.62
C VAL A 149 -21.54 2.26 -8.67
N ASP A 150 -22.78 1.82 -8.43
CA ASP A 150 -23.72 2.55 -7.57
C ASP A 150 -23.18 2.66 -6.12
N ASN A 151 -23.33 3.84 -5.51
CA ASN A 151 -22.95 4.15 -4.13
C ASN A 151 -23.58 3.21 -3.11
N ALA A 152 -24.79 2.70 -3.35
CA ALA A 152 -25.44 1.73 -2.47
C ALA A 152 -24.59 0.43 -2.30
N THR A 153 -23.68 0.17 -3.23
CA THR A 153 -22.79 -0.99 -3.24
C THR A 153 -21.54 -0.79 -2.37
N ILE A 154 -21.16 0.47 -2.05
CA ILE A 154 -19.83 0.84 -1.50
C ILE A 154 -19.86 1.57 -0.16
N ALA A 155 -21.01 2.06 0.32
CA ALA A 155 -21.08 2.84 1.57
C ALA A 155 -20.70 2.02 2.82
N THR A 156 -19.41 1.93 3.12
CA THR A 156 -18.88 1.45 4.40
C THR A 156 -17.85 2.41 4.95
N GLN A 157 -17.84 2.55 6.28
CA GLN A 157 -16.85 3.32 7.04
C GLN A 157 -15.75 2.39 7.57
N ASP A 158 -15.42 1.33 6.83
CA ASP A 158 -14.44 0.33 7.22
C ASP A 158 -13.41 0.13 6.10
N ILE A 159 -12.22 -0.37 6.41
CA ILE A 159 -11.32 -0.95 5.42
C ILE A 159 -10.79 -2.27 5.93
N ASP A 160 -11.01 -3.32 5.14
CA ASP A 160 -10.55 -4.66 5.43
C ASP A 160 -9.16 -4.88 4.83
N LEU A 161 -8.17 -5.17 5.68
CA LEU A 161 -6.82 -5.54 5.29
C LEU A 161 -6.58 -7.01 5.58
N LEU A 162 -6.29 -7.79 4.54
CA LEU A 162 -5.87 -9.18 4.67
C LEU A 162 -4.35 -9.24 4.83
N TRP A 163 -3.89 -9.65 6.00
CA TRP A 163 -2.47 -9.82 6.32
C TRP A 163 -1.92 -11.14 5.79
N ASP A 164 -0.82 -11.07 5.04
CA ASP A 164 -0.08 -12.25 4.58
C ASP A 164 0.84 -12.79 5.69
N VAL A 165 0.29 -13.69 6.50
CA VAL A 165 1.00 -14.33 7.62
C VAL A 165 2.26 -15.10 7.17
N ARG A 166 2.36 -15.50 5.88
CA ARG A 166 3.58 -16.14 5.34
C ARG A 166 4.79 -15.20 5.40
N LYS A 167 4.54 -13.88 5.43
CA LYS A 167 5.55 -12.83 5.53
C LYS A 167 5.73 -12.31 6.97
N ARG A 168 5.23 -13.00 8.00
CA ARG A 168 5.24 -12.52 9.41
C ARG A 168 6.61 -12.06 9.91
N VAL A 169 7.68 -12.78 9.59
CA VAL A 169 9.04 -12.46 10.07
C VAL A 169 9.55 -11.18 9.40
N GLN A 170 9.27 -11.03 8.10
CA GLN A 170 9.60 -9.81 7.35
C GLN A 170 8.78 -8.62 7.88
N PHE A 171 7.50 -8.82 8.17
CA PHE A 171 6.61 -7.81 8.75
C PHE A 171 7.10 -7.34 10.13
N ALA A 172 7.39 -8.27 11.04
CA ALA A 172 7.92 -7.95 12.37
C ALA A 172 9.26 -7.21 12.27
N THR A 173 10.12 -7.60 11.32
CA THR A 173 11.39 -6.90 11.06
C THR A 173 11.16 -5.47 10.54
N ALA A 174 10.17 -5.27 9.68
CA ALA A 174 9.81 -3.96 9.17
C ALA A 174 9.31 -3.04 10.30
N LEU A 175 8.41 -3.53 11.16
CA LEU A 175 7.94 -2.79 12.34
C LEU A 175 9.07 -2.44 13.31
N LYS A 176 9.98 -3.38 13.61
CA LYS A 176 11.16 -3.12 14.46
C LYS A 176 12.07 -2.04 13.88
N LYS A 177 12.26 -2.00 12.56
CA LYS A 177 13.04 -0.94 11.90
C LYS A 177 12.38 0.43 11.98
N LEU A 178 11.06 0.49 12.08
CA LEU A 178 10.30 1.72 12.24
C LEU A 178 10.22 2.18 13.71
N ASP A 179 10.62 1.33 14.65
CA ASP A 179 10.39 1.51 16.08
C ASP A 179 8.90 1.83 16.37
N SER A 180 8.00 1.02 15.79
CA SER A 180 6.56 1.27 15.83
C SER A 180 5.74 -0.02 15.81
N SER A 181 4.50 0.06 16.30
CA SER A 181 3.47 -0.98 16.18
C SER A 181 2.55 -0.72 14.98
N MET A 182 1.71 -1.68 14.61
CA MET A 182 0.75 -1.46 13.53
C MET A 182 -0.25 -0.35 13.90
N LEU A 183 -0.77 -0.36 15.13
CA LEU A 183 -1.56 0.76 15.66
C LEU A 183 -0.79 2.08 15.65
N GLY A 184 0.50 2.07 15.99
CA GLY A 184 1.38 3.23 15.91
C GLY A 184 1.46 3.82 14.50
N VAL A 185 1.51 2.97 13.47
CA VAL A 185 1.46 3.38 12.07
C VAL A 185 0.12 4.04 11.72
N LEU A 186 -1.01 3.47 12.16
CA LEU A 186 -2.34 4.06 11.97
C LEU A 186 -2.46 5.43 12.64
N ARG A 187 -1.92 5.58 13.86
CA ARG A 187 -1.93 6.84 14.61
C ARG A 187 -1.15 7.98 13.96
N LYS A 188 -0.27 7.68 13.02
CA LYS A 188 0.42 8.70 12.22
C LYS A 188 -0.45 9.27 11.11
N VAL A 189 -1.54 8.58 10.76
CA VAL A 189 -2.57 9.08 9.85
C VAL A 189 -3.64 9.83 10.65
N ASP A 190 -4.15 9.21 11.72
CA ASP A 190 -5.09 9.83 12.65
C ASP A 190 -4.75 9.41 14.10
N PRO A 191 -4.28 10.35 14.96
CA PRO A 191 -3.88 10.04 16.33
C PRO A 191 -4.97 9.40 17.20
N THR A 192 -6.23 9.50 16.81
CA THR A 192 -7.38 9.00 17.59
C THR A 192 -7.68 7.53 17.39
N PHE A 193 -6.96 6.84 16.50
CA PHE A 193 -7.10 5.39 16.36
C PHE A 193 -6.81 4.67 17.69
N ARG A 194 -7.72 3.76 18.05
CA ARG A 194 -7.59 2.82 19.15
C ARG A 194 -8.13 1.45 18.73
N VAL A 195 -7.50 0.39 19.20
CA VAL A 195 -8.06 -0.97 19.06
C VAL A 195 -9.32 -1.08 19.91
N ARG A 196 -10.37 -1.72 19.39
CA ARG A 196 -11.62 -1.93 20.13
C ARG A 196 -11.42 -3.06 21.15
N ASP A 197 -11.84 -2.84 22.40
CA ASP A 197 -11.73 -3.86 23.45
C ASP A 197 -12.52 -5.14 23.12
N SER A 198 -13.72 -4.97 22.54
CA SER A 198 -14.59 -6.08 22.16
C SER A 198 -14.15 -6.80 20.88
N GLN A 199 -13.32 -6.17 20.05
CA GLN A 199 -12.91 -6.65 18.73
C GLN A 199 -11.46 -6.26 18.50
N LYS A 200 -10.53 -7.04 19.06
CA LYS A 200 -9.10 -6.71 19.05
C LYS A 200 -8.44 -6.75 17.66
N TYR A 201 -9.16 -7.19 16.63
CA TYR A 201 -8.74 -7.13 15.22
C TYR A 201 -9.17 -5.84 14.50
N THR A 202 -9.92 -4.96 15.18
CA THR A 202 -10.46 -3.71 14.65
C THR A 202 -9.85 -2.51 15.38
N ALA A 203 -9.32 -1.54 14.63
CA ALA A 203 -9.04 -0.20 15.17
C ALA A 203 -10.09 0.79 14.65
N VAL A 204 -10.52 1.70 15.52
CA VAL A 204 -11.51 2.73 15.21
C VAL A 204 -10.98 4.11 15.59
N ASN A 205 -11.23 5.12 14.76
CA ASN A 205 -10.88 6.52 15.06
C ASN A 205 -12.06 7.28 15.69
N LYS A 206 -11.86 8.57 16.02
CA LYS A 206 -12.90 9.44 16.61
C LYS A 206 -14.14 9.62 15.75
N ASP A 207 -14.02 9.45 14.44
CA ASP A 207 -15.09 9.66 13.45
C ASP A 207 -15.82 8.35 13.10
N GLY A 208 -15.48 7.24 13.78
CA GLY A 208 -16.09 5.93 13.57
C GLY A 208 -15.54 5.14 12.38
N PHE A 209 -14.44 5.59 11.76
CA PHE A 209 -13.78 4.85 10.68
C PHE A 209 -13.02 3.65 11.25
N GLU A 210 -13.32 2.45 10.74
CA GLU A 210 -12.77 1.18 11.20
C GLU A 210 -11.69 0.65 10.23
N VAL A 211 -10.62 0.10 10.79
CA VAL A 211 -9.59 -0.66 10.07
C VAL A 211 -9.59 -2.06 10.65
N ASP A 212 -10.00 -3.04 9.84
CA ASP A 212 -10.02 -4.45 10.21
C ASP A 212 -8.79 -5.15 9.64
N ILE A 213 -8.06 -5.88 10.50
CA ILE A 213 -6.93 -6.70 10.06
C ILE A 213 -7.25 -8.17 10.25
N LEU A 214 -7.40 -8.86 9.12
CA LEU A 214 -7.79 -10.26 9.02
C LEU A 214 -6.60 -11.11 8.59
N ARG A 215 -6.62 -12.40 8.92
CA ARG A 215 -5.68 -13.39 8.39
C ARG A 215 -6.42 -14.66 7.97
N ARG A 216 -5.73 -15.51 7.22
CA ARG A 216 -6.17 -16.88 6.97
C ARG A 216 -6.23 -17.74 8.24
N GLU A 217 -7.04 -18.78 8.16
CA GLU A 217 -7.07 -19.89 9.11
C GLU A 217 -5.67 -20.53 9.24
N THR A 218 -5.38 -21.01 10.44
CA THR A 218 -4.10 -21.63 10.80
C THR A 218 -3.86 -22.89 9.98
N THR A 219 -2.66 -23.01 9.41
CA THR A 219 -2.16 -24.26 8.83
C THR A 219 -0.87 -24.65 9.53
N ALA A 220 -0.73 -25.90 9.95
CA ALA A 220 0.48 -26.41 10.60
C ALA A 220 0.92 -25.50 11.77
N ASP A 221 2.18 -25.03 11.76
CA ASP A 221 2.82 -24.28 12.86
C ASP A 221 2.51 -22.77 12.87
N ASP A 222 1.45 -22.34 12.18
CA ASP A 222 0.97 -20.97 12.23
C ASP A 222 0.57 -20.62 13.68
N PRO A 223 1.20 -19.63 14.34
CA PRO A 223 0.85 -19.27 15.71
C PRO A 223 -0.55 -18.64 15.76
N HIS A 224 -1.39 -19.03 16.72
CA HIS A 224 -2.65 -18.35 17.02
C HIS A 224 -3.04 -18.53 18.51
N PRO A 225 -3.54 -17.48 19.20
CA PRO A 225 -3.70 -16.10 18.73
C PRO A 225 -2.36 -15.43 18.41
N VAL A 226 -2.35 -14.40 17.55
CA VAL A 226 -1.11 -13.69 17.19
C VAL A 226 -1.35 -12.19 17.19
N GLN A 227 -0.41 -11.48 17.80
CA GLN A 227 -0.36 -10.03 17.82
C GLN A 227 0.52 -9.52 16.67
N LEU A 228 0.21 -8.35 16.10
CA LEU A 228 1.00 -7.80 15.00
C LEU A 228 2.38 -7.28 15.43
N SER A 229 2.53 -6.88 16.69
CA SER A 229 3.80 -6.46 17.27
C SER A 229 3.85 -6.78 18.77
N ASP A 230 4.99 -6.46 19.40
CA ASP A 230 5.21 -6.64 20.83
C ASP A 230 4.53 -5.53 21.69
N ASP A 231 3.82 -4.57 21.07
CA ASP A 231 3.06 -3.52 21.78
C ASP A 231 1.72 -4.09 22.27
N GLU A 232 1.49 -4.06 23.58
CA GLU A 232 0.30 -4.62 24.23
C GLU A 232 -1.04 -4.05 23.72
N ASN A 233 -1.03 -2.82 23.19
CA ASN A 233 -2.22 -2.17 22.65
C ASN A 233 -2.45 -2.46 21.16
N ASP A 234 -1.56 -3.23 20.52
CA ASP A 234 -1.63 -3.52 19.10
C ASP A 234 -2.64 -4.63 18.78
N PHE A 235 -2.97 -4.75 17.49
CA PHE A 235 -3.96 -5.68 16.98
C PHE A 235 -3.70 -7.13 17.35
N TRP A 236 -4.77 -7.82 17.76
CA TRP A 236 -4.85 -9.27 17.73
C TRP A 236 -5.64 -9.69 16.51
N VAL A 237 -4.96 -10.26 15.50
CA VAL A 237 -5.61 -10.58 14.23
C VAL A 237 -6.53 -11.79 14.36
N THR A 238 -7.69 -11.72 13.70
CA THR A 238 -8.68 -12.79 13.68
C THR A 238 -8.61 -13.60 12.39
N GLN A 239 -9.04 -14.86 12.46
CA GLN A 239 -9.12 -15.74 11.31
C GLN A 239 -10.38 -15.46 10.50
N ALA A 240 -10.21 -15.23 9.20
CA ALA A 240 -11.30 -15.14 8.25
C ALA A 240 -11.42 -16.46 7.46
N PRO A 241 -12.60 -17.10 7.44
CA PRO A 241 -12.77 -18.36 6.73
C PRO A 241 -12.49 -18.20 5.23
N ARG A 242 -11.84 -19.20 4.63
CA ARG A 242 -11.42 -19.20 3.21
C ARG A 242 -10.47 -18.06 2.81
N ALA A 243 -9.92 -17.29 3.75
CA ALA A 243 -8.95 -16.24 3.41
C ALA A 243 -7.61 -16.78 2.87
N GLN A 244 -7.35 -18.09 2.98
CA GLN A 244 -6.26 -18.75 2.25
C GLN A 244 -6.44 -18.59 0.73
N GLU A 245 -7.65 -18.79 0.21
CA GLU A 245 -7.93 -18.64 -1.23
C GLU A 245 -7.67 -17.21 -1.72
N LEU A 246 -7.93 -16.23 -0.85
CA LEU A 246 -7.67 -14.81 -1.11
C LEU A 246 -6.18 -14.46 -1.10
N LEU A 247 -5.35 -15.22 -0.37
CA LEU A 247 -3.89 -15.07 -0.36
C LEU A 247 -3.22 -15.79 -1.53
N ASP A 248 -3.83 -16.84 -2.05
CA ASP A 248 -3.31 -17.67 -3.14
C ASP A 248 -3.73 -17.16 -4.52
N CYS A 249 -4.78 -16.34 -4.61
CA CYS A 249 -5.16 -15.71 -5.87
C CYS A 249 -4.11 -14.71 -6.36
N ALA A 250 -4.11 -14.44 -7.66
CA ALA A 250 -3.32 -13.36 -8.23
C ALA A 250 -3.67 -12.02 -7.57
N ALA A 251 -2.68 -11.14 -7.44
CA ALA A 251 -2.90 -9.78 -6.98
C ALA A 251 -3.43 -8.91 -8.14
N PHE A 252 -4.29 -7.97 -7.80
CA PHE A 252 -4.73 -6.89 -8.68
C PHE A 252 -4.24 -5.57 -8.09
N SER A 253 -3.67 -4.72 -8.94
CA SER A 253 -3.05 -3.47 -8.52
C SER A 253 -3.59 -2.32 -9.35
N ALA A 254 -4.09 -1.27 -8.71
CA ALA A 254 -4.54 -0.06 -9.38
C ALA A 254 -4.22 1.19 -8.55
N VAL A 255 -4.01 2.32 -9.25
CA VAL A 255 -3.99 3.63 -8.61
C VAL A 255 -5.42 4.03 -8.34
N ILE A 256 -5.74 4.35 -7.09
CA ILE A 256 -7.04 4.89 -6.69
C ILE A 256 -6.90 6.38 -6.40
N VAL A 257 -8.00 7.12 -6.59
CA VAL A 257 -8.03 8.58 -6.42
C VAL A 257 -9.05 8.95 -5.35
N ALA A 258 -8.64 9.75 -4.37
CA ALA A 258 -9.52 10.28 -3.33
C ALA A 258 -10.34 11.48 -3.81
N THR A 259 -11.39 11.84 -3.05
CA THR A 259 -12.20 13.03 -3.32
C THR A 259 -11.42 14.34 -3.26
N ASN A 260 -10.30 14.38 -2.53
CA ASN A 260 -9.37 15.52 -2.50
C ASN A 260 -8.34 15.50 -3.65
N GLY A 261 -8.39 14.49 -4.52
CA GLY A 261 -7.51 14.32 -5.68
C GLY A 261 -6.21 13.56 -5.42
N ASN A 262 -5.87 13.30 -4.15
CA ASN A 262 -4.69 12.52 -3.79
C ASN A 262 -4.82 11.07 -4.28
N MET A 263 -3.67 10.42 -4.48
CA MET A 263 -3.59 9.09 -5.04
C MET A 263 -2.87 8.12 -4.11
N ALA A 264 -3.25 6.85 -4.17
CA ALA A 264 -2.52 5.74 -3.58
C ALA A 264 -2.58 4.52 -4.50
N ARG A 265 -1.59 3.64 -4.39
CA ARG A 265 -1.68 2.29 -4.97
C ARG A 265 -2.49 1.39 -4.04
N MET A 266 -3.54 0.76 -4.57
CA MET A 266 -4.28 -0.30 -3.89
C MET A 266 -3.88 -1.65 -4.47
N GLU A 267 -3.35 -2.52 -3.61
CA GLU A 267 -3.20 -3.95 -3.89
C GLU A 267 -4.43 -4.69 -3.36
N THR A 268 -5.10 -5.46 -4.22
CA THR A 268 -6.31 -6.22 -3.90
C THR A 268 -6.31 -7.57 -4.62
N LEU A 269 -7.44 -8.26 -4.61
CA LEU A 269 -7.65 -9.58 -5.18
C LEU A 269 -7.85 -9.49 -6.68
N GLU A 270 -7.55 -10.55 -7.43
CA GLU A 270 -8.08 -10.65 -8.78
C GLU A 270 -9.63 -10.54 -8.77
N PRO A 271 -10.24 -9.87 -9.76
CA PRO A 271 -11.69 -9.62 -9.77
C PRO A 271 -12.53 -10.90 -9.64
N MET A 272 -12.15 -11.99 -10.33
CA MET A 272 -12.94 -13.23 -10.28
C MET A 272 -12.79 -14.01 -8.96
N ALA A 273 -11.65 -13.91 -8.26
CA ALA A 273 -11.53 -14.42 -6.89
C ALA A 273 -12.44 -13.63 -5.94
N PHE A 274 -12.51 -12.31 -6.10
CA PHE A 274 -13.45 -11.47 -5.36
C PHE A 274 -14.90 -11.90 -5.59
N VAL A 275 -15.30 -12.11 -6.86
CA VAL A 275 -16.65 -12.59 -7.22
C VAL A 275 -16.97 -13.93 -6.55
N ARG A 276 -16.07 -14.93 -6.66
CA ARG A 276 -16.26 -16.25 -6.05
C ARG A 276 -16.42 -16.15 -4.52
N PHE A 277 -15.57 -15.35 -3.87
CA PHE A 277 -15.61 -15.16 -2.42
C PHE A 277 -16.90 -14.46 -1.96
N LYS A 278 -17.32 -13.41 -2.69
CA LYS A 278 -18.56 -12.67 -2.38
C LYS A 278 -19.81 -13.49 -2.59
N ARG A 279 -19.88 -14.31 -3.66
CA ARG A 279 -20.96 -15.29 -3.85
C ARG A 279 -21.03 -16.30 -2.72
N TRP A 280 -19.89 -16.82 -2.30
CA TRP A 280 -19.83 -17.73 -1.15
C TRP A 280 -20.33 -17.04 0.13
N MET A 281 -19.87 -15.83 0.46
CA MET A 281 -20.39 -15.08 1.62
C MET A 281 -21.90 -14.84 1.51
N GLY A 282 -22.40 -14.53 0.32
CA GLY A 282 -23.81 -14.39 -0.01
C GLY A 282 -24.64 -15.67 0.15
N SER A 283 -24.00 -16.85 0.19
CA SER A 283 -24.67 -18.14 0.37
C SER A 283 -24.78 -18.58 1.84
N LEU A 284 -24.04 -17.94 2.76
CA LEU A 284 -24.01 -18.31 4.17
C LEU A 284 -25.35 -17.98 4.84
N LYS A 285 -25.97 -19.00 5.48
CA LYS A 285 -27.28 -18.87 6.12
C LYS A 285 -27.25 -17.98 7.37
N ASP A 286 -26.16 -18.07 8.14
CA ASP A 286 -26.00 -17.36 9.42
C ASP A 286 -25.48 -15.91 9.25
N ARG A 287 -25.26 -15.49 8.00
CA ARG A 287 -24.83 -14.13 7.70
C ARG A 287 -26.01 -13.16 7.77
N ASP A 288 -25.77 -11.99 8.33
CA ASP A 288 -26.74 -10.89 8.35
C ASP A 288 -27.39 -10.68 6.98
N THR A 289 -28.72 -10.48 6.99
CA THR A 289 -29.52 -10.45 5.76
C THR A 289 -29.13 -9.30 4.83
N LEU A 290 -28.79 -8.13 5.38
CA LEU A 290 -28.39 -6.96 4.59
C LEU A 290 -26.97 -7.17 4.03
N LYS A 291 -26.04 -7.68 4.84
CA LYS A 291 -24.68 -8.02 4.39
C LYS A 291 -24.72 -9.06 3.27
N ARG A 292 -25.57 -10.09 3.39
CA ARG A 292 -25.74 -11.15 2.38
C ARG A 292 -26.19 -10.58 1.03
N ARG A 293 -27.22 -9.74 1.00
CA ARG A 293 -27.70 -9.08 -0.23
C ARG A 293 -26.61 -8.22 -0.85
N ARG A 294 -25.86 -7.49 -0.03
CA ARG A 294 -24.75 -6.64 -0.48
C ARG A 294 -23.62 -7.45 -1.11
N ASP A 295 -23.24 -8.59 -0.53
CA ASP A 295 -22.19 -9.43 -1.10
C ASP A 295 -22.58 -10.00 -2.46
N VAL A 296 -23.83 -10.44 -2.63
CA VAL A 296 -24.35 -10.89 -3.93
C VAL A 296 -24.29 -9.76 -4.96
N SER A 297 -24.80 -8.57 -4.61
CA SER A 297 -24.78 -7.40 -5.50
C SER A 297 -23.35 -6.97 -5.88
N GLN A 298 -22.41 -6.99 -4.93
CA GLN A 298 -21.00 -6.73 -5.20
C GLN A 298 -20.40 -7.75 -6.17
N ALA A 299 -20.73 -9.03 -6.02
CA ALA A 299 -20.26 -10.08 -6.93
C ALA A 299 -20.81 -9.89 -8.35
N GLU A 300 -22.11 -9.63 -8.50
CA GLU A 300 -22.75 -9.43 -9.80
C GLU A 300 -22.19 -8.21 -10.53
N VAL A 301 -21.97 -7.10 -9.81
CA VAL A 301 -21.40 -5.88 -10.38
C VAL A 301 -19.96 -6.10 -10.86
N VAL A 302 -19.13 -6.78 -10.06
CA VAL A 302 -17.73 -7.05 -10.46
C VAL A 302 -17.67 -8.06 -11.60
N GLU A 303 -18.50 -9.10 -11.60
CA GLU A 303 -18.55 -10.05 -12.73
C GLU A 303 -18.95 -9.35 -14.03
N LYS A 304 -19.98 -8.50 -13.99
CA LYS A 304 -20.38 -7.69 -15.14
C LYS A 304 -19.25 -6.76 -15.60
N MET A 305 -18.56 -6.12 -14.65
CA MET A 305 -17.42 -5.25 -14.95
C MET A 305 -16.28 -6.01 -15.64
N VAL A 306 -16.00 -7.25 -15.22
CA VAL A 306 -15.01 -8.10 -15.85
C VAL A 306 -15.39 -8.44 -17.28
N GLN A 307 -16.65 -8.83 -17.51
CA GLN A 307 -17.15 -9.18 -18.84
C GLN A 307 -17.13 -8.01 -19.83
N GLU A 308 -17.48 -6.81 -19.37
CA GLU A 308 -17.65 -5.64 -20.24
C GLU A 308 -16.37 -4.79 -20.40
N TYR A 309 -15.56 -4.66 -19.33
CA TYR A 309 -14.46 -3.67 -19.28
C TYR A 309 -13.09 -4.27 -18.96
N LEU A 310 -13.03 -5.45 -18.33
CA LEU A 310 -11.76 -6.08 -17.91
C LEU A 310 -11.65 -7.54 -18.39
N PRO A 311 -11.86 -7.85 -19.70
CA PRO A 311 -11.95 -9.22 -20.20
C PRO A 311 -10.68 -10.05 -20.02
N GLN A 312 -9.52 -9.42 -19.86
CA GLN A 312 -8.26 -10.08 -19.52
C GLN A 312 -8.29 -10.80 -18.16
N TRP A 313 -9.25 -10.45 -17.30
CA TRP A 313 -9.50 -11.09 -16.00
C TRP A 313 -10.66 -12.09 -16.03
N ASP A 314 -11.31 -12.28 -17.18
CA ASP A 314 -12.34 -13.32 -17.37
C ASP A 314 -11.68 -14.69 -17.58
N ARG A 315 -11.12 -15.23 -16.51
CA ARG A 315 -10.58 -16.59 -16.48
C ARG A 315 -11.64 -17.52 -15.90
N LYS A 316 -12.23 -18.35 -16.76
CA LYS A 316 -13.14 -19.43 -16.39
C LYS A 316 -12.45 -20.50 -15.55
#